data_AF-A0A2P2BPI7-F1
#
_entry.id   AF-A0A2P2BPI7-F1
#
_cell.length_a   1.000
_cell.length_b   1.000
_cell.length_c   1.000
_cell.angle_alpha   90.00
_cell.angle_beta   90.00
_cell.angle_gamma   90.00
#
_symmetry.space_group_name_H-M   'P 1'
#
loop_
_entity.id
_entity.type
_entity.pdbx_description
1 polymer ?
#
loop_
_entity_poly.entity_id
_entity_poly.type
_entity_poly.pdbx_seq_one_letter_code
_entity_poly.pdbx_strand_id
1 'polypeptide(L)'
;MTGISNININSDIFSNAINNKTTYKVKGNEKPDKQFEDVIKNAIGKVNDSIINSNEKIEALIKGEDVSMHDVMLSAQESQMSVQLMIEIRNKLYDAYQEINRVQL
;
A
#
# COMPACT_ATOMS: atom_id res chain seq x y z
N MET A 1 -41.47 -26.12 11.34
CA MET A 1 -41.55 -25.28 10.13
C MET A 1 -41.59 -23.83 10.57
N THR A 2 -40.44 -23.16 10.65
CA THR A 2 -40.37 -21.72 10.90
C THR A 2 -39.76 -21.10 9.66
N GLY A 3 -40.54 -20.22 9.02
CA GLY A 3 -40.22 -19.61 7.75
C GLY A 3 -38.98 -18.73 7.85
N ILE A 4 -38.08 -18.93 6.90
CA ILE A 4 -37.04 -17.96 6.57
C ILE A 4 -37.73 -16.71 6.03
N SER A 5 -37.60 -15.60 6.75
CA SER A 5 -38.06 -14.28 6.31
C SER A 5 -37.21 -13.80 5.14
N ASN A 6 -37.87 -13.29 4.09
CA ASN A 6 -37.21 -12.68 2.95
C ASN A 6 -36.32 -11.51 3.38
N ILE A 7 -35.03 -11.57 3.05
CA ILE A 7 -34.13 -10.42 3.13
C ILE A 7 -34.45 -9.53 1.93
N ASN A 8 -35.12 -8.41 2.18
CA ASN A 8 -35.34 -7.39 1.15
C ASN A 8 -34.07 -6.54 1.03
N ILE A 9 -33.32 -6.74 -0.05
CA ILE A 9 -32.13 -5.93 -0.35
C ILE A 9 -32.62 -4.65 -1.03
N ASN A 10 -32.77 -3.59 -0.23
CA ASN A 10 -33.11 -2.26 -0.71
C ASN A 10 -31.90 -1.67 -1.45
N SER A 11 -32.11 -1.19 -2.68
CA SER A 11 -31.08 -0.62 -3.57
C SER A 11 -30.33 0.59 -3.00
N ASP A 12 -30.86 1.19 -1.92
CA ASP A 12 -30.27 2.36 -1.25
C ASP A 12 -28.88 2.08 -0.65
N ILE A 13 -28.61 0.82 -0.30
CA ILE A 13 -27.31 0.39 0.25
C ILE A 13 -26.21 0.52 -0.82
N PHE A 14 -26.53 0.24 -2.09
CA PHE A 14 -25.60 0.36 -3.20
C PHE A 14 -25.49 1.79 -3.72
N SER A 15 -26.58 2.56 -3.68
CA SER A 15 -26.56 3.96 -4.09
C SER A 15 -25.61 4.79 -3.20
N ASN A 16 -25.62 4.60 -1.88
CA ASN A 16 -24.73 5.35 -0.99
C ASN A 16 -23.24 5.02 -1.15
N ALA A 17 -22.88 3.84 -1.66
CA ALA A 17 -21.49 3.50 -1.97
C ALA A 17 -20.99 4.17 -3.26
N ILE A 18 -21.87 4.38 -4.25
CA ILE A 18 -21.55 5.09 -5.50
C ILE A 18 -21.56 6.62 -5.31
N ASN A 19 -22.37 7.11 -4.36
CA ASN A 19 -22.55 8.55 -4.10
C ASN A 19 -21.43 9.17 -3.26
N ASN A 20 -20.54 8.38 -2.65
CA ASN A 20 -19.31 8.91 -2.07
C ASN A 20 -18.29 9.15 -3.19
N LYS A 21 -18.59 10.17 -3.98
CA LYS A 21 -17.65 10.82 -4.88
C LYS A 21 -16.62 11.50 -3.99
N THR A 22 -15.60 10.75 -3.55
CA THR A 22 -14.29 11.32 -3.23
C THR A 22 -13.77 11.94 -4.51
N THR A 23 -14.23 13.17 -4.76
CA THR A 23 -13.64 14.05 -5.74
C THR A 23 -12.20 14.25 -5.32
N TYR A 24 -11.29 13.48 -5.91
CA TYR A 24 -9.90 13.85 -6.00
C TYR A 24 -9.91 15.23 -6.66
N LYS A 25 -9.75 16.26 -5.84
CA LYS A 25 -9.60 17.64 -6.32
C LYS A 25 -8.27 17.67 -7.05
N VAL A 26 -8.30 17.40 -8.35
CA VAL A 26 -7.22 17.79 -9.26
C VAL A 26 -7.33 19.31 -9.37
N LYS A 27 -6.68 19.99 -8.43
CA LYS A 27 -6.39 21.41 -8.50
C LYS A 27 -5.45 21.58 -9.70
N GLY A 28 -5.89 22.37 -10.66
CA GLY A 28 -5.22 22.50 -11.95
C GLY A 28 -3.77 22.96 -11.86
N ASN A 29 -3.03 22.57 -12.90
CA ASN A 29 -1.69 23.05 -13.31
C ASN A 29 -0.48 22.48 -12.55
N GLU A 30 -0.45 21.17 -12.31
CA GLU A 30 0.82 20.48 -12.06
C GLU A 30 0.95 19.33 -13.06
N LYS A 31 2.09 19.29 -13.76
CA LYS A 31 2.39 18.30 -14.80
C LYS A 31 2.15 16.89 -14.24
N PRO A 32 1.46 15.99 -14.97
CA PRO A 32 1.14 14.63 -14.52
C PRO A 32 2.39 13.83 -14.11
N ASP A 33 3.56 14.18 -14.64
CA ASP A 33 4.84 13.54 -14.32
C ASP A 33 5.23 13.60 -12.84
N LYS A 34 4.86 14.67 -12.11
CA LYS A 34 5.20 14.78 -10.67
C LYS A 34 4.41 13.80 -9.81
N GLN A 35 3.19 13.46 -10.20
CA GLN A 35 2.30 12.64 -9.38
C GLN A 35 2.79 11.19 -9.26
N PHE A 36 3.34 10.63 -10.34
CA PHE A 36 3.87 9.26 -10.31
C PHE A 36 5.18 9.17 -9.52
N GLU A 37 6.11 10.11 -9.76
CA GLU A 37 7.36 10.19 -9.00
C GLU A 37 7.10 10.31 -7.49
N ASP A 38 6.15 11.17 -7.11
CA ASP A 38 5.77 11.37 -5.71
C ASP A 38 5.19 10.10 -5.10
N VAL A 39 4.36 9.34 -5.82
CA VAL A 39 3.81 8.06 -5.33
C VAL A 39 4.92 7.05 -5.08
N ILE A 40 5.85 6.88 -6.03
CA ILE A 40 6.97 5.94 -5.88
C ILE A 40 7.89 6.38 -4.74
N LYS A 41 8.21 7.67 -4.65
CA LYS A 41 9.04 8.22 -3.57
C LYS A 41 8.42 8.01 -2.19
N ASN A 42 7.11 8.22 -2.08
CA ASN A 42 6.36 7.94 -0.85
C ASN A 42 6.34 6.44 -0.52
N ALA A 43 6.21 5.57 -1.52
CA ALA A 43 6.26 4.12 -1.30
C ALA A 43 7.63 3.67 -0.79
N ILE A 44 8.72 4.19 -1.36
CA ILE A 44 10.08 3.94 -0.89
C ILE A 44 10.26 4.42 0.55
N GLY A 45 9.75 5.62 0.88
CA GLY A 45 9.74 6.14 2.25
C GLY A 45 9.05 5.18 3.22
N LYS A 46 7.84 4.70 2.86
CA LYS A 46 7.09 3.75 3.69
C LYS A 46 7.81 2.43 3.91
N VAL A 47 8.50 1.90 2.89
CA VAL A 47 9.29 0.67 3.03
C VAL A 47 10.45 0.91 3.99
N ASN A 48 11.15 2.04 3.87
CA ASN A 48 12.21 2.42 4.78
C ASN A 48 11.71 2.55 6.22
N ASP A 49 10.59 3.22 6.43
CA ASP A 49 9.97 3.36 7.76
C ASP A 49 9.58 1.99 8.34
N SER A 50 9.08 1.07 7.49
CA SER A 50 8.77 -0.30 7.91
C SER A 50 10.02 -1.09 8.34
N ILE A 51 11.15 -0.89 7.67
CA ILE A 51 12.44 -1.51 8.04
C ILE A 51 12.91 -0.97 9.38
N ILE A 52 12.88 0.36 9.56
CA ILE A 52 13.31 1.01 10.80
C ILE A 52 12.45 0.54 11.97
N ASN A 53 11.12 0.61 11.83
CA ASN A 53 10.19 0.18 12.88
C ASN A 53 10.36 -1.30 13.24
N SER A 54 10.58 -2.18 12.26
CA SER A 54 10.87 -3.59 12.52
C SER A 54 12.17 -3.75 13.32
N ASN A 55 13.23 -3.02 12.97
CA ASN A 55 14.52 -3.10 13.65
C ASN A 55 14.43 -2.56 15.08
N GLU A 56 13.72 -1.45 15.29
CA GLU A 56 13.47 -0.87 16.62
C GLU A 56 12.74 -1.87 17.52
N LYS A 57 11.70 -2.53 17.01
CA LYS A 57 10.96 -3.57 17.74
C LYS A 57 11.83 -4.77 18.09
N ILE A 58 12.68 -5.22 17.16
CA ILE A 58 13.63 -6.31 17.41
C ILE A 58 14.62 -5.90 18.50
N GLU A 59 15.14 -4.67 18.45
CA GLU A 59 16.08 -4.15 19.42
C GLU A 59 15.46 -4.01 20.81
N ALA A 60 14.24 -3.46 20.90
CA ALA A 60 13.46 -3.36 22.14
C ALA A 60 13.23 -4.74 22.78
N LEU A 61 12.92 -5.75 21.96
CA LEU A 61 12.74 -7.12 22.42
C LEU A 61 14.04 -7.72 22.99
N ILE A 62 15.17 -7.52 22.30
CA ILE A 62 16.48 -7.99 22.76
C ILE A 62 16.88 -7.30 24.06
N LYS A 63 16.51 -6.02 24.23
CA LYS A 63 16.72 -5.25 25.47
C LYS A 63 15.81 -5.68 26.63
N GLY A 64 14.80 -6.51 26.37
CA GLY A 64 13.83 -6.94 27.37
C GLY A 64 12.79 -5.87 27.71
N GLU A 65 12.56 -4.91 26.80
CA GLU A 65 11.47 -3.93 26.92
C GLU A 65 10.10 -4.62 26.75
N ASP A 66 9.02 -3.94 27.14
CA ASP A 66 7.64 -4.47 27.06
C ASP A 66 7.11 -4.48 25.62
N VAL A 67 7.70 -5.33 24.79
CA VAL A 67 7.27 -5.61 23.42
C VAL A 67 6.99 -7.09 23.26
N SER A 68 5.80 -7.40 22.74
CA SER A 68 5.39 -8.78 22.48
C SER A 68 6.21 -9.37 21.33
N MET A 69 6.77 -10.56 21.55
CA MET A 69 7.48 -11.34 20.52
C MET A 69 6.63 -11.54 19.25
N HIS A 70 5.31 -11.70 19.40
CA HIS A 70 4.41 -11.85 18.26
C HIS A 70 4.36 -10.58 17.40
N ASP A 71 4.31 -9.41 18.03
CA ASP A 71 4.23 -8.12 17.32
C ASP A 71 5.55 -7.78 16.61
N VAL A 72 6.68 -8.18 17.20
CA VAL A 72 8.01 -8.07 16.59
C VAL A 72 8.06 -8.95 15.35
N MET A 73 7.67 -10.22 15.46
CA MET A 73 7.66 -11.17 14.35
C MET A 73 6.73 -10.70 13.22
N LEU A 74 5.54 -10.19 13.57
CA LEU A 74 4.59 -9.66 12.60
C LEU A 74 5.18 -8.45 11.86
N SER A 75 5.76 -7.49 12.59
CA SER A 75 6.39 -6.31 11.98
C SER A 75 7.57 -6.66 11.07
N ALA A 76 8.35 -7.66 11.44
CA ALA A 76 9.45 -8.16 10.62
C ALA A 76 8.94 -8.79 9.33
N GLN A 77 7.85 -9.55 9.41
CA GLN A 77 7.26 -10.20 8.24
C GLN A 77 6.59 -9.18 7.29
N GLU A 78 5.92 -8.16 7.84
CA GLU A 78 5.35 -7.05 7.07
C GLU A 78 6.43 -6.25 6.34
N SER A 79 7.52 -5.93 7.04
CA SER A 79 8.70 -5.25 6.46
C SER A 79 9.30 -6.08 5.31
N GLN A 80 9.53 -7.37 5.55
CA GLN A 80 10.10 -8.28 4.57
C GLN A 80 9.22 -8.41 3.31
N MET A 81 7.90 -8.47 3.47
CA MET A 81 6.95 -8.48 2.35
C MET A 81 6.98 -7.16 1.57
N SER A 82 7.03 -6.03 2.28
CA SER A 82 7.07 -4.69 1.69
C SER A 82 8.33 -4.47 0.84
N VAL A 83 9.47 -4.96 1.31
CA VAL A 83 10.74 -4.92 0.56
C VAL A 83 10.67 -5.77 -0.70
N GLN A 84 10.11 -6.99 -0.62
CA GLN A 84 9.93 -7.85 -1.79
C GLN A 84 9.08 -7.17 -2.87
N LEU A 85 7.94 -6.59 -2.45
CA LEU A 85 7.09 -5.83 -3.35
C LEU A 85 7.84 -4.65 -3.99
N MET A 86 8.66 -3.93 -3.24
CA MET A 86 9.46 -2.83 -3.77
C MET A 86 10.47 -3.30 -4.82
N ILE A 87 11.10 -4.46 -4.63
CA ILE A 87 12.02 -5.06 -5.60
C ILE A 87 11.28 -5.40 -6.90
N GLU A 88 10.08 -5.97 -6.81
CA GLU A 88 9.26 -6.25 -7.99
C GLU A 88 8.89 -4.98 -8.75
N ILE A 89 8.51 -3.92 -8.04
CA ILE A 89 8.22 -2.61 -8.64
C ILE A 89 9.49 -2.04 -9.30
N ARG A 90 10.64 -2.10 -8.64
CA ARG A 90 11.93 -1.65 -9.19
C ARG A 90 12.23 -2.37 -10.52
N ASN A 91 12.04 -3.68 -10.56
CA ASN A 91 12.26 -4.47 -11.77
C ASN A 91 11.28 -4.06 -12.88
N LYS A 92 9.98 -3.93 -12.58
CA LYS A 92 8.97 -3.47 -13.55
C LYS A 92 9.26 -2.07 -14.09
N LEU A 93 9.77 -1.15 -13.28
CA LEU A 93 10.17 0.18 -13.73
C LEU A 93 11.37 0.14 -14.66
N TYR A 94 12.36 -0.72 -14.35
CA TYR A 94 13.50 -0.95 -15.22
C TYR A 94 13.07 -1.54 -16.58
N ASP A 95 12.18 -2.54 -16.54
CA ASP A 95 11.63 -3.17 -17.75
C ASP A 95 10.82 -2.16 -18.59
N ALA A 96 9.99 -1.33 -17.94
CA ALA A 96 9.23 -0.28 -18.63
C ALA A 96 10.15 0.74 -19.30
N TYR A 97 11.25 1.13 -18.64
CA TYR A 97 12.27 1.98 -19.23
C TYR A 97 12.92 1.31 -20.45
N GLN A 98 13.29 0.03 -20.34
CA GLN A 98 13.88 -0.72 -21.44
C GLN A 98 12.92 -0.88 -22.64
N GLU A 99 11.63 -1.13 -22.38
CA GLU A 99 10.62 -1.30 -23.42
C GLU A 99 10.38 -0.01 -24.21
N ILE A 100 10.31 1.14 -23.54
CA ILE A 100 10.17 2.46 -24.22
C ILE A 100 11.35 2.69 -25.18
N ASN A 101 12.57 2.36 -24.75
CA ASN A 101 13.76 2.47 -25.60
C ASN A 101 13.72 1.51 -26.79
N ARG A 102 13.13 0.32 -26.64
CA ARG A 102 13.01 -0.68 -27.71
C ARG A 102 11.96 -0.31 -28.77
N VAL A 103 10.88 0.37 -28.39
CA VAL A 103 9.81 0.79 -29.31
C VAL A 103 10.20 1.99 -30.18
N GLN A 104 11.23 2.75 -29.80
CA GLN A 104 11.71 3.94 -30.53
C GLN A 104 12.85 3.69 -31.54
N LEU A 105 13.29 2.44 -31.71
CA LEU A 105 14.19 2.01 -32.80
C LEU A 105 13.40 1.22 -33.85
#